data_AF-A0A7J3QET9-F1
#
_entry.id   AF-A0A7J3QET9-F1
#
_cell.length_a   1.000
_cell.length_b   1.000
_cell.length_c   1.000
_cell.angle_alpha   90.00
_cell.angle_beta   90.00
_cell.angle_gamma   90.00
#
_symmetry.space_group_name_H-M   'P 1'
#
loop_
_entity.id
_entity.type
_entity.pdbx_description
1 polymer ?
#
loop_
_entity_poly.entity_id
_entity_poly.type
_entity_poly.pdbx_seq_one_letter_code
_entity_poly.pdbx_strand_id
1 'polypeptide(L)' 'MSSNLRFIADSMLGHVARWLRLLGYDTLYYRLSNDWKLLKIAKEEDRILLTRDLGLFRKA' A
#
# COMPACT_ATOMS: atom_id res chain seq x y z
N MET A 1 -10.24 16.97 12.90
CA MET A 1 -10.65 15.93 11.94
C MET A 1 -9.53 14.92 11.82
N SER A 2 -9.75 13.66 12.20
CA SER A 2 -8.74 12.62 11.96
C SER A 2 -8.58 12.43 10.46
N SER A 3 -7.43 12.80 9.93
CA SER A 3 -6.97 12.39 8.59
C SER A 3 -6.98 10.87 8.57
N ASN A 4 -7.93 10.27 7.85
CA ASN A 4 -8.09 8.82 7.81
C ASN A 4 -6.94 8.26 6.95
N LEU A 5 -5.88 7.76 7.59
CA LEU A 5 -4.70 7.24 6.91
C LEU A 5 -5.11 6.08 5.99
N ARG A 6 -4.81 6.21 4.70
CA ARG A 6 -5.07 5.18 3.69
C ARG A 6 -3.76 4.53 3.31
N PHE A 7 -3.78 3.21 3.23
CA PHE A 7 -2.62 2.40 2.90
C PHE A 7 -2.84 1.63 1.62
N ILE A 8 -1.74 1.32 0.94
CA ILE A 8 -1.67 0.29 -0.09
C ILE A 8 -0.46 -0.58 0.20
N ALA A 9 -0.65 -1.89 0.28
CA ALA A 9 0.41 -2.85 0.57
C ALA A 9 0.65 -3.76 -0.64
N ASP A 10 1.92 -3.98 -0.97
CA ASP A 10 2.31 -4.94 -2.00
C ASP A 10 2.05 -6.40 -1.57
N SER A 11 2.35 -7.34 -2.47
CA SER A 11 2.20 -8.77 -2.24
C SER A 11 3.09 -9.31 -1.12
N MET A 12 4.18 -8.62 -0.75
CA MET A 12 5.10 -9.02 0.31
C MET A 12 4.55 -8.77 1.71
N LEU A 13 3.54 -7.90 1.83
CA LEU A 13 3.00 -7.42 3.11
C LEU A 13 1.56 -7.84 3.38
N GLY A 14 1.11 -8.98 2.84
CA GLY A 14 -0.25 -9.48 3.03
C GLY A 14 -0.68 -9.67 4.50
N HIS A 15 0.24 -10.06 5.39
CA HIS A 15 -0.04 -10.15 6.83
C HIS A 15 -0.27 -8.77 7.46
N VAL A 16 0.52 -7.76 7.08
CA VAL A 16 0.37 -6.39 7.56
C VAL A 16 -0.92 -5.77 7.03
N ALA A 17 -1.21 -5.95 5.74
CA ALA A 17 -2.45 -5.49 5.11
C ALA A 17 -3.69 -6.01 5.83
N ARG A 18 -3.67 -7.29 6.25
CA ARG A 18 -4.74 -7.89 7.04
C ARG A 18 -4.89 -7.24 8.42
N TRP A 19 -3.79 -7.03 9.15
CA TRP A 19 -3.85 -6.37 10.46
C TRP A 19 -4.34 -4.92 10.37
N LEU A 20 -3.90 -4.16 9.37
CA LEU A 20 -4.36 -2.79 9.16
C LEU A 20 -5.88 -2.72 8.93
N ARG A 21 -6.44 -3.64 8.13
CA ARG A 21 -7.89 -3.75 7.94
C ARG A 21 -8.63 -4.11 9.22
N LEU A 22 -8.09 -5.04 10.01
CA LEU A 22 -8.68 -5.41 11.30
C LEU A 22 -8.69 -4.25 12.31
N LEU A 23 -7.68 -3.38 12.25
CA LEU A 23 -7.59 -2.17 13.06
C LEU A 23 -8.44 -1.00 12.53
N GLY A 24 -9.15 -1.18 11.40
CA GLY A 24 -10.06 -0.19 10.84
C GLY A 24 -9.45 0.79 9.84
N TYR A 25 -8.20 0.58 9.40
CA TYR A 25 -7.58 1.41 8.38
C TYR A 25 -8.03 1.01 6.97
N ASP A 26 -8.32 1.99 6.12
CA ASP A 26 -8.51 1.77 4.68
C ASP A 26 -7.18 1.28 4.08
N THR A 27 -7.15 0.01 3.70
CA THR A 27 -5.93 -0.65 3.22
C THR A 27 -6.20 -1.48 1.97
N LEU A 28 -5.62 -1.06 0.85
CA LEU A 28 -5.62 -1.82 -0.39
C LEU A 28 -4.47 -2.86 -0.36
N TYR A 29 -4.75 -4.09 -0.77
CA TYR A 29 -3.73 -5.14 -0.89
C TYR A 29 -3.55 -5.48 -2.37
N TYR A 30 -2.36 -5.20 -2.91
CA TYR A 30 -2.06 -5.34 -4.32
C TYR A 30 -1.19 -6.57 -4.57
N ARG A 31 -1.79 -7.64 -5.10
CA ARG A 31 -1.13 -8.93 -5.27
C ARG A 31 -0.33 -9.05 -6.59
N LEU A 32 -0.54 -8.15 -7.54
CA LEU A 32 0.08 -8.23 -8.87
C LEU A 32 1.48 -7.61 -8.85
N SER A 33 2.40 -8.16 -9.63
CA SER A 33 3.80 -7.72 -9.75
C SER A 33 4.01 -6.49 -10.64
N ASN A 34 3.00 -5.60 -10.73
CA ASN A 34 3.08 -4.40 -11.57
C ASN A 34 3.35 -3.16 -10.70
N ASP A 35 4.63 -2.89 -10.48
CA ASP A 35 5.15 -1.73 -9.73
C ASP A 35 4.55 -0.40 -10.20
N TRP A 36 4.45 -0.19 -11.51
CA TRP A 36 3.95 1.06 -12.09
C TRP A 36 2.49 1.30 -11.73
N LYS A 37 1.66 0.27 -11.83
CA LYS A 37 0.24 0.38 -11.48
C LYS A 37 0.05 0.55 -9.96
N LEU A 38 0.88 -0.11 -9.16
CA LEU A 38 0.91 0.05 -7.70
C LEU A 38 1.24 1.49 -7.29
N LEU A 39 2.32 2.07 -7.83
CA LEU A 39 2.73 3.45 -7.58
C LEU A 39 1.69 4.46 -8.08
N LYS A 40 1.11 4.20 -9.26
CA LYS A 40 0.04 5.05 -9.82
C LYS A 40 -1.17 5.11 -8.89
N ILE A 41 -1.67 3.97 -8.42
CA ILE A 41 -2.79 3.92 -7.47
C ILE A 41 -2.43 4.64 -6.16
N ALA A 42 -1.23 4.39 -5.64
CA ALA A 42 -0.77 5.05 -4.41
C ALA A 42 -0.81 6.58 -4.54
N LYS A 43 -0.37 7.11 -5.69
CA LYS A 43 -0.33 8.54 -5.96
C LYS A 43 -1.70 9.14 -6.27
N GLU A 44 -2.50 8.49 -7.12
CA GLU A 44 -3.83 8.99 -7.52
C GLU A 44 -4.83 8.95 -6.37
N GLU A 45 -4.73 7.95 -5.50
CA GLU A 45 -5.61 7.81 -4.34
C GLU A 45 -5.01 8.38 -3.05
N ASP A 46 -3.85 9.04 -3.09
CA ASP A 46 -3.17 9.60 -1.92
C ASP A 46 -3.10 8.59 -0.75
N ARG A 47 -2.50 7.43 -1.07
CA ARG A 47 -2.28 6.30 -0.15
C ARG A 47 -0.80 6.15 0.17
N ILE A 48 -0.50 5.79 1.41
CA ILE A 48 0.84 5.41 1.84
C ILE A 48 1.14 4.00 1.32
N LEU A 49 2.14 3.89 0.43
CA LEU A 49 2.63 2.60 -0.05
C LEU A 49 3.51 1.93 1.00
N LEU A 50 3.11 0.72 1.39
CA LEU A 50 3.88 -0.19 2.23
C LEU A 50 4.49 -1.27 1.34
N THR A 51 5.81 -1.38 1.37
CA THR A 51 6.57 -2.40 0.64
C THR A 51 7.82 -2.79 1.42
N ARG A 52 8.30 -4.03 1.22
CA ARG A 52 9.66 -4.45 1.64
C ARG A 52 10.64 -4.51 0.47
N ASP A 53 10.21 -4.12 -0.73
CA ASP A 53 11.02 -4.10 -1.92
C ASP A 53 11.82 -2.79 -1.99
N LEU A 54 13.13 -2.89 -1.75
CA LEU A 54 14.07 -1.78 -1.85
C LEU A 54 14.20 -1.23 -3.28
N GLY A 55 13.98 -2.07 -4.30
CA GLY A 55 13.96 -1.66 -5.70
C GLY A 55 12.73 -0.81 -6.01
N LEU A 56 11.56 -1.19 -5.47
CA LEU A 56 10.34 -0.38 -5.59
C LEU A 56 10.48 0.95 -4.84
N PHE A 57 11.05 0.94 -3.65
CA PHE A 57 11.31 2.17 -2.88
C PHE A 57 12.16 3.20 -3.65
N ARG A 58 13.14 2.74 -4.45
CA ARG A 58 13.97 3.63 -5.28
C ARG A 58 13.26 4.19 -6.51
N LYS A 59 12.13 3.61 -6.92
CA LYS A 59 11.33 4.03 -8.08
C LYS A 59 10.18 4.97 -7.70
N ALA A 60 9.86 5.06 -6.40
CA ALA A 60 8.79 5.90 -5.85
C ALA A 60 9.26 7.36 -5.73
#